data_AF-A0A2V7V696-F1
#
_entry.id   AF-A0A2V7V696-F1
#
_cell.length_a   1.000
_cell.length_b   1.000
_cell.length_c   1.000
_cell.angle_alpha   90.00
_cell.angle_beta   90.00
_cell.angle_gamma   90.00
#
_symmetry.space_group_name_H-M   'P 1'
#
loop_
_entity.id
_entity.type
_entity.pdbx_description
1 polymer ?
#
loop_
_entity_poly.entity_id
_entity_poly.type
_entity_poly.pdbx_seq_one_letter_code
_entity_poly.pdbx_strand_id
1 'polypeptide(L)' 'MSKVIGIDLGTTNSVVAVLEAGEPVVI' A
#
# COMPACT_ATOMS: atom_id res chain seq x y z
N MET A 1 -17.00 -1.94 -1.99
CA MET A 1 -16.25 -1.95 -0.71
C MET A 1 -14.84 -1.46 -1.03
N SER A 2 -14.52 -0.21 -0.67
CA SER A 2 -13.16 0.30 -0.85
C SER A 2 -12.25 -0.33 0.21
N LYS A 3 -11.16 -0.98 -0.20
CA LYS A 3 -10.09 -1.38 0.72
C LYS A 3 -9.28 -0.13 1.08
N VAL A 4 -8.95 0.04 2.36
CA VAL A 4 -7.99 1.06 2.79
C VAL A 4 -6.59 0.56 2.42
N ILE A 5 -5.78 1.42 1.79
CA ILE A 5 -4.40 1.12 1.39
C ILE A 5 -3.45 2.17 1.95
N GLY A 6 -2.22 1.76 2.22
CA GLY A 6 -1.12 2.68 2.53
C GLY A 6 -0.50 3.18 1.24
N ILE A 7 -0.27 4.49 1.13
CA ILE A 7 0.38 5.10 -0.02
C ILE A 7 1.50 6.00 0.50
N ASP A 8 2.72 5.74 0.05
CA ASP A 8 3.82 6.69 0.14
C ASP A 8 4.04 7.30 -1.26
N LEU A 9 3.88 8.62 -1.35
CA LEU A 9 3.87 9.35 -2.60
C LEU A 9 5.14 10.19 -2.74
N GLY A 10 6.15 9.61 -3.38
CA GLY A 10 7.37 10.32 -3.74
C GLY A 10 7.30 10.94 -5.13
N THR A 11 8.24 11.83 -5.42
CA THR A 11 8.38 12.47 -6.73
C THR A 11 9.11 11.60 -7.75
N THR A 12 10.02 10.72 -7.28
CA THR A 12 10.78 9.78 -8.12
C THR A 12 10.15 8.40 -8.14
N ASN A 13 9.74 7.89 -6.97
CA ASN A 13 9.08 6.61 -6.83
C ASN A 13 7.94 6.74 -5.83
N SER A 14 6.91 5.94 -6.03
CA SER A 14 5.82 5.76 -5.09
C SER A 14 5.76 4.31 -4.66
N VAL A 15 5.22 4.07 -3.48
CA VAL A 15 5.08 2.74 -2.89
C VAL A 15 3.65 2.55 -2.41
N VAL A 16 3.10 1.35 -2.58
CA VAL A 16 1.78 0.98 -2.07
C VAL A 16 1.90 -0.19 -1.12
N ALA A 17 1.11 -0.17 -0.05
CA ALA A 17 0.96 -1.30 0.85
C ALA A 17 -0.51 -1.70 0.99
N VAL A 18 -0.74 -3.01 1.03
CA VAL A 18 -2.05 -3.62 1.25
C VAL A 18 -1.97 -4.58 2.43
N LEU A 19 -3.12 -4.86 3.05
CA LEU A 19 -3.25 -5.95 4.01
C LEU A 19 -3.72 -7.21 3.28
N GLU A 20 -2.86 -8.23 3.23
CA GLU A 20 -3.17 -9.55 2.71
C GLU A 20 -3.06 -10.58 3.83
N ALA A 21 -4.13 -11.35 4.06
CA ALA A 21 -4.21 -12.35 5.14
C ALA A 21 -3.85 -11.83 6.54
N GLY A 22 -3.99 -10.52 6.80
CA GLY A 22 -3.66 -9.89 8.08
C GLY A 22 -2.23 -9.34 8.16
N GLU A 23 -1.40 -9.60 7.15
CA GLU A 23 -0.01 -9.12 7.08
C GLU A 23 0.11 -7.97 6.06
N PRO A 24 0.96 -6.97 6.33
CA PRO A 24 1.25 -5.91 5.37
C PRO A 24 2.16 -6.43 4.25
N VAL A 25 1.73 -6.24 3.01
CA VAL A 25 2.50 -6.56 1.81
C VAL A 25 2.74 -5.28 1.01
N VAL A 26 3.99 -5.06 0.60
CA VAL A 26 4.42 -3.91 -0.21
C VAL A 26 4.41 -4.29 -1.68
N ILE A 27 3.95 -3.36 -2.53
CA ILE A 27 3.85 -3.46 -3.99
C ILE A 27 4.61 -2.29 -4.62
#